data_AF-A0A173TM10-F1
#
_entry.id   AF-A0A173TM10-F1
#
_cell.length_a   1.000
_cell.length_b   1.000
_cell.length_c   1.000
_cell.angle_alpha   90.00
_cell.angle_beta   90.00
_cell.angle_gamma   90.00
#
_symmetry.space_group_name_H-M   'P 1'
#
loop_
_entity.id
_entity.type
_entity.pdbx_description
1 polymer ?
#
loop_
_entity_poly.entity_id
_entity_poly.type
_entity_poly.pdbx_seq_one_letter_code
_entity_poly.pdbx_strand_id
1 'polypeptide(L)' 'MKQISKYREIRNNFVDEEDHKVYIDAWKTKNPNEEGSVIAKIDLATYEVEYLDERAKRDPYAQEMIRETISDLKQFN' A
#
# COMPACT_ATOMS: atom_id res chain seq x y z
N MET A 1 22.61 3.66 -7.36
CA MET A 1 22.30 3.49 -5.93
C MET A 1 20.88 2.92 -5.83
N LYS A 2 20.65 1.81 -5.12
CA LYS A 2 19.27 1.40 -4.80
C LYS A 2 18.68 2.51 -3.92
N GLN A 3 17.59 3.13 -4.36
CA GLN A 3 16.88 4.09 -3.53
C GLN A 3 16.36 3.33 -2.30
N ILE A 4 16.79 3.76 -1.12
CA ILE A 4 16.35 3.17 0.14
C ILE A 4 14.91 3.67 0.36
N SER A 5 13.98 2.73 0.56
CA SER A 5 12.59 3.07 0.85
C SER A 5 12.50 3.87 2.14
N LYS A 6 11.55 4.82 2.18
CA LYS A 6 11.13 5.52 3.40
C LYS A 6 10.48 4.55 4.40
N TYR A 7 9.88 3.47 3.89
CA TYR A 7 9.12 2.53 4.68
C TYR A 7 9.97 1.32 5.03
N ARG A 8 9.82 0.87 6.27
CA ARG A 8 10.47 -0.34 6.74
C ARG A 8 9.65 -1.57 6.36
N GLU A 9 8.32 -1.43 6.39
CA GLU A 9 7.36 -2.48 6.13
C GLU A 9 6.10 -1.87 5.51
N ILE A 10 5.52 -2.58 4.54
CA ILE A 10 4.27 -2.21 3.87
C ILE A 10 3.40 -3.47 3.80
N ARG A 11 2.10 -3.32 4.09
CA ARG A 11 1.12 -4.40 4.10
C ARG A 11 -0.17 -3.97 3.41
N ASN A 12 -0.90 -4.93 2.86
CA ASN A 12 -2.17 -4.77 2.13
C ASN A 12 -3.28 -5.65 2.74
N ASN A 13 -3.21 -5.93 4.04
CA ASN A 13 -4.01 -6.96 4.71
C ASN A 13 -5.35 -6.44 5.28
N PHE A 14 -5.76 -5.23 4.93
CA PHE A 14 -7.05 -4.67 5.30
C PHE A 14 -7.85 -4.31 4.04
N VAL A 15 -9.05 -4.87 3.97
CA VAL A 15 -10.04 -4.60 2.93
C VAL A 15 -11.26 -4.02 3.61
N ASP A 16 -11.68 -2.85 3.15
CA ASP A 16 -12.91 -2.21 3.57
C ASP A 16 -14.01 -2.58 2.57
N GLU A 17 -14.93 -3.44 3.00
CA GLU A 17 -16.05 -3.91 2.17
C GLU A 17 -17.10 -2.80 1.94
N GLU A 18 -17.21 -1.83 2.84
CA GLU A 18 -18.15 -0.71 2.67
C GLU A 18 -17.61 0.29 1.64
N ASP A 19 -16.35 0.72 1.79
CA ASP A 19 -15.67 1.65 0.87
C ASP A 19 -15.12 0.96 -0.40
N HIS A 20 -15.27 -0.37 -0.50
CA HIS A 20 -14.78 -1.21 -1.61
C HIS A 20 -13.29 -0.98 -1.94
N LYS A 21 -12.44 -0.90 -0.91
CA LYS A 21 -11.02 -0.55 -1.06
C LYS A 21 -10.10 -1.47 -0.29
N VAL A 22 -8.92 -1.72 -0.87
CA VAL A 22 -7.77 -2.27 -0.15
C VAL A 22 -6.92 -1.12 0.38
N TYR A 23 -6.54 -1.20 1.64
CA TYR A 23 -5.69 -0.21 2.30
C TYR A 23 -4.25 -0.70 2.32
N ILE A 24 -3.34 0.21 1.95
CA ILE A 24 -1.90 -0.03 1.96
C ILE A 24 -1.32 0.69 3.17
N ASP A 25 -1.02 -0.06 4.21
CA ASP A 25 -0.43 0.43 5.45
C ASP A 25 1.09 0.35 5.42
N ALA A 26 1.74 1.32 6.06
CA ALA A 26 3.20 1.32 6.17
C ALA A 26 3.68 1.72 7.57
N TRP A 27 4.81 1.12 7.94
CA TRP A 27 5.56 1.41 9.17
C TRP A 27 6.96 1.91 8.83
N LYS A 28 7.46 2.85 9.62
CA LYS A 28 8.79 3.46 9.40
C LYS A 28 9.86 2.76 10.21
N THR A 29 9.48 2.05 11.28
CA THR A 29 10.42 1.43 12.22
C THR A 29 10.10 -0.05 12.45
N LYS A 30 10.86 -0.69 13.34
CA LYS A 30 10.59 -2.05 13.83
C LYS A 30 9.85 -2.06 15.17
N ASN A 31 9.40 -0.90 15.65
CA ASN A 31 8.72 -0.81 16.94
C ASN A 31 7.36 -1.52 16.82
N PRO A 32 7.11 -2.59 17.59
CA PRO A 32 5.84 -3.31 17.52
C PRO A 32 4.64 -2.46 17.99
N ASN A 33 4.90 -1.37 18.71
CA ASN A 33 3.87 -0.43 19.17
C ASN A 33 3.72 0.79 18.24
N GLU A 34 4.42 0.84 17.10
CA GLU A 34 4.19 1.88 16.09
C GLU A 34 2.84 1.63 15.42
N GLU A 35 1.99 2.64 15.42
CA GLU A 35 0.76 2.63 14.65
C GLU A 35 1.08 2.76 13.16
N GLY A 36 0.50 1.87 12.35
CA GLY A 36 0.64 1.93 10.90
C GLY A 36 -0.02 3.19 10.33
N SER A 37 0.50 3.69 9.22
CA SER A 37 -0.14 4.78 8.49
C SER A 37 -0.59 4.29 7.12
N VAL A 38 -1.83 4.58 6.74
CA VAL A 38 -2.33 4.33 5.39
C VAL A 38 -1.59 5.25 4.42
N ILE A 39 -0.84 4.68 3.48
CA ILE A 39 -0.07 5.43 2.48
C ILE A 39 -0.74 5.45 1.10
N ALA A 40 -1.61 4.48 0.82
CA ALA A 40 -2.43 4.44 -0.37
C ALA A 40 -3.70 3.60 -0.14
N LYS A 41 -4.71 3.83 -0.97
CA LYS A 41 -5.92 3.00 -1.09
C LYS A 41 -6.08 2.57 -2.54
N ILE A 42 -6.59 1.37 -2.76
CA ILE A 42 -6.81 0.79 -4.09
C ILE A 42 -8.27 0.41 -4.20
N ASP A 43 -8.97 0.98 -5.18
CA ASP A 43 -10.36 0.64 -5.47
C ASP A 43 -10.47 -0.79 -6.04
N LEU A 44 -11.36 -1.61 -5.47
CA LEU A 44 -11.49 -3.02 -5.84
C LEU A 44 -12.09 -3.24 -7.23
N ALA A 45 -12.86 -2.29 -7.76
CA ALA A 45 -13.56 -2.43 -9.04
C ALA A 45 -12.75 -1.84 -10.21
N THR A 46 -12.10 -0.70 -9.98
CA THR A 46 -11.40 0.07 -11.01
C THR A 46 -9.89 -0.11 -10.95
N TYR A 47 -9.36 -0.57 -9.81
CA TYR A 47 -7.92 -0.64 -9.51
C TYR A 47 -7.23 0.72 -9.51
N GLU A 48 -8.00 1.82 -9.41
CA GLU A 48 -7.44 3.16 -9.25
C GLU A 48 -6.78 3.29 -7.87
N VAL A 49 -5.64 3.99 -7.84
CA VAL A 49 -4.83 4.17 -6.63
C VAL A 49 -4.96 5.60 -6.13
N GLU A 50 -5.52 5.75 -4.93
CA GLU A 50 -5.49 7.00 -4.17
C GLU A 50 -4.23 7.01 -3.28
N TYR A 51 -3.30 7.92 -3.53
CA TYR A 51 -2.11 8.08 -2.71
C TYR A 51 -2.35 9.07 -1.58
N LEU A 52 -2.17 8.63 -0.33
CA LEU A 52 -2.27 9.47 0.86
C LEU A 52 -0.89 9.97 1.33
N ASP A 53 0.18 9.26 0.96
CA ASP A 53 1.56 9.73 1.09
C ASP A 53 2.15 10.01 -0.30
N GLU A 54 2.43 11.29 -0.60
CA GLU A 54 3.05 11.69 -1.86
C GLU A 54 4.40 11.01 -2.14
N ARG A 55 5.12 10.58 -1.08
CA ARG A 55 6.36 9.82 -1.25
C ARG A 55 6.11 8.42 -1.79
N ALA A 56 4.97 7.80 -1.48
CA ALA A 56 4.63 6.46 -1.95
C ALA A 56 4.53 6.39 -3.49
N LYS A 57 4.21 7.50 -4.17
CA LYS A 57 4.21 7.61 -5.64
C LYS A 57 5.58 7.33 -6.29
N ARG A 58 6.67 7.55 -5.54
CA ARG A 58 8.06 7.43 -6.05
C ARG A 58 8.91 6.46 -5.25
N ASP A 59 8.38 5.93 -4.15
CA ASP A 59 9.08 4.96 -3.31
C ASP A 59 9.03 3.57 -3.99
N PRO A 60 10.18 2.97 -4.33
CA PRO A 60 10.18 1.71 -5.07
C PRO A 60 9.47 0.57 -4.36
N TYR A 61 9.57 0.48 -3.03
CA TYR A 61 8.95 -0.58 -2.25
C TYR A 61 7.43 -0.40 -2.20
N ALA A 62 6.96 0.84 -2.00
CA ALA A 62 5.52 1.12 -2.06
C ALA A 62 4.94 0.82 -3.44
N GLN A 63 5.64 1.21 -4.51
CA GLN A 63 5.20 0.93 -5.88
C GLN A 63 5.22 -0.56 -6.24
N GLU A 64 6.18 -1.32 -5.71
CA GLU A 64 6.20 -2.78 -5.83
C GLU A 64 4.97 -3.40 -5.16
N MET A 65 4.73 -3.11 -3.88
CA MET A 65 3.58 -3.63 -3.13
C MET A 65 2.23 -3.24 -3.73
N ILE A 66 2.07 -2.00 -4.20
CA ILE A 66 0.83 -1.54 -4.86
C ILE A 66 0.59 -2.32 -6.16
N ARG A 67 1.64 -2.55 -6.97
CA ARG A 67 1.52 -3.31 -8.23
C ARG A 67 1.23 -4.78 -7.98
N GLU A 68 1.86 -5.39 -6.99
CA GLU A 68 1.57 -6.76 -6.57
C GLU A 68 0.12 -6.87 -6.11
N THR A 69 -0.33 -5.97 -5.24
CA THR A 69 -1.74 -5.94 -4.77
C THR A 69 -2.73 -5.84 -5.94
N ILE A 70 -2.50 -4.93 -6.90
CA ILE A 70 -3.35 -4.83 -8.10
C ILE A 70 -3.31 -6.11 -8.94
N SER A 71 -2.14 -6.74 -9.06
CA SER A 71 -1.97 -7.97 -9.84
C SER A 71 -2.68 -9.15 -9.20
N ASP A 72 -2.69 -9.23 -7.87
CA ASP A 72 -3.43 -10.25 -7.12
C ASP A 72 -4.94 -10.02 -7.27
N LEU A 73 -5.41 -8.78 -7.05
CA LEU A 73 -6.83 -8.44 -7.20
C LEU A 73 -7.38 -8.74 -8.60
N LYS A 74 -6.56 -8.61 -9.65
CA LYS A 74 -6.93 -8.95 -11.04
C LYS A 74 -6.94 -10.44 -11.34
N GLN A 75 -6.26 -11.27 -10.57
CA GLN A 75 -6.27 -12.72 -10.75
C GLN A 75 -7.52 -13.38 -10.16
N PHE A 76 -8.19 -12.71 -9.23
CA PHE A 76 -9.39 -13.21 -8.56
C PHE A 76 -10.72 -12.64 -9.09
N ASN A 77 -10.66 -11.67 -10.01
CA ASN A 77 -11.81 -11.11 -10.75
C ASN A 77 -11.87 -11.65 -12.18
#